data_AF-A0A9E1UQF9-F1
#
_entry.id   AF-A0A9E1UQF9-F1
#
_cell.length_a   1.000
_cell.length_b   1.000
_cell.length_c   1.000
_cell.angle_alpha   90.00
_cell.angle_beta   90.00
_cell.angle_gamma   90.00
#
_symmetry.space_group_name_H-M   'P 1'
#
loop_
_entity.id
_entity.type
_entity.pdbx_description
1 polymer ?
#
loop_
_entity_poly.entity_id
_entity_poly.type
_entity_poly.pdbx_seq_one_letter_code
_entity_poly.pdbx_strand_id
1 'polypeptide(L)'
;QLTTDPPDEAERIKTYWHPTMKRSGVYRHHTDDFHPCYLPDGALCFASTRCERGVLCAQNDSLSVNVLYRREPNGVLKLLSEGALSESTPSVMADGRILYTRWEYVDKGVIAVQALWAMRPDGTGTAEVYGDEITEPPVLIHGRAVPGRANQVVATATMHHPFAVGPILSLNTSRDTRSLAPIQSLTPDTGLSIQGVGSFPRGENFTHRRNGRWVADNVGPLFAEPYPLAEPGTNAGAGTYFLVTCNPDQPWNHPTAYGLYLIDTFGNRVPILRDPSISCWQPVPLRARPQPPTVAQTTTAEEPMATVTMQDVYQGLNGVERGTVKYLRVLEQIPRPWSARRFWPKDEALGQHAIVSMNAHIYVKVLHGTVPVHDDGSAHFRVPADKSLFFQALDADHMEIARMRTFVNYQPGESRSCIGCHEPHASAPPRGAMPQALASAPARISPQPGDRGPRPLHYPTDIQPILDRHCIRCHAGKTPKGKLDLTGQPTTYFCRSYEEIMRRKLVTVIQEFQGPQPRAQKRNVKPLPPYALGSHASKLVTLLRKGHHKTALAPEEWIRLCTWVDANAPYYGSYFGRRNLIYRDHPDFRPVPTLEAASGIPPKRYAP
;
A
#
# COMPACT_ATOMS: atom_id res chain seq x y z
N GLN A 1 -16.20 1.10 -23.22
CA GLN A 1 -16.36 1.72 -21.88
C GLN A 1 -17.38 0.88 -21.12
N LEU A 2 -17.06 0.45 -19.90
CA LEU A 2 -17.91 -0.46 -19.11
C LEU A 2 -19.02 0.28 -18.36
N THR A 3 -18.81 1.59 -18.20
CA THR A 3 -19.69 2.52 -17.52
C THR A 3 -19.98 3.72 -18.42
N THR A 4 -20.80 4.63 -17.91
CA THR A 4 -21.07 5.94 -18.52
C THR A 4 -20.37 7.03 -17.74
N ASP A 5 -19.89 8.05 -18.45
CA ASP A 5 -19.35 9.27 -17.86
C ASP A 5 -20.42 9.93 -16.97
N PRO A 6 -20.07 10.38 -15.76
CA PRO A 6 -21.00 11.16 -14.95
C PRO A 6 -21.25 12.53 -15.61
N PRO A 7 -22.43 13.15 -15.44
CA PRO A 7 -22.77 14.41 -16.10
C PRO A 7 -21.78 15.56 -15.85
N ASP A 8 -21.09 15.54 -14.71
CA ASP A 8 -20.12 16.55 -14.28
C ASP A 8 -18.66 16.19 -14.61
N GLU A 9 -18.41 15.13 -15.40
CA GLU A 9 -17.04 14.67 -15.68
C GLU A 9 -16.16 15.77 -16.29
N ALA A 10 -16.67 16.49 -17.30
CA ALA A 10 -15.92 17.55 -17.97
C ALA A 10 -15.55 18.69 -17.01
N GLU A 11 -16.43 19.02 -16.07
CA GLU A 11 -16.18 20.02 -15.03
C GLU A 11 -15.13 19.53 -14.04
N ARG A 12 -15.24 18.28 -13.56
CA ARG A 12 -14.26 17.67 -12.66
C ARG A 12 -12.87 17.60 -13.29
N ILE A 13 -12.78 17.17 -14.55
CA ILE A 13 -11.52 17.17 -15.30
C ILE A 13 -10.98 18.59 -15.37
N LYS A 14 -11.78 19.59 -15.73
CA LYS A 14 -11.32 20.98 -15.78
C LYS A 14 -10.81 21.50 -14.42
N THR A 15 -11.48 21.14 -13.33
CA THR A 15 -11.12 21.55 -11.97
C THR A 15 -9.83 20.90 -11.49
N TYR A 16 -9.67 19.60 -11.71
CA TYR A 16 -8.60 18.83 -11.09
C TYR A 16 -7.46 18.46 -12.05
N TRP A 17 -7.62 18.61 -13.37
CA TRP A 17 -6.58 18.36 -14.37
C TRP A 17 -5.83 19.65 -14.75
N HIS A 18 -4.51 19.57 -14.92
CA HIS A 18 -3.69 20.74 -15.27
C HIS A 18 -3.17 20.60 -16.70
N PRO A 19 -3.37 21.59 -17.58
CA PRO A 19 -3.03 21.50 -19.00
C PRO A 19 -1.54 21.23 -19.30
N THR A 20 -0.63 21.60 -18.39
CA THR A 20 0.82 21.40 -18.57
C THR A 20 1.31 20.01 -18.16
N MET A 21 0.47 19.22 -17.47
CA MET A 21 0.76 17.80 -17.30
C MET A 21 0.47 17.16 -18.64
N LYS A 22 1.54 16.77 -19.35
CA LYS A 22 1.47 16.25 -20.72
C LYS A 22 0.25 15.35 -20.88
N ARG A 23 -0.51 15.53 -21.98
CA ARG A 23 -1.30 14.44 -22.55
C ARG A 23 -0.32 13.27 -22.74
N SER A 24 -0.26 12.32 -21.81
CA SER A 24 0.23 10.99 -22.17
C SER A 24 -0.62 10.43 -23.31
N GLY A 25 -1.84 10.96 -23.49
CA GLY A 25 -2.83 10.51 -24.46
C GLY A 25 -3.58 9.27 -23.99
N VAL A 26 -3.24 8.74 -22.81
CA VAL A 26 -3.70 7.42 -22.34
C VAL A 26 -4.90 7.51 -21.38
N TYR A 27 -5.11 8.63 -20.71
CA TYR A 27 -6.16 8.80 -19.70
C TYR A 27 -7.15 9.90 -20.09
N ARG A 28 -8.45 9.64 -19.98
CA ARG A 28 -9.53 10.63 -19.97
C ARG A 28 -9.71 11.25 -18.57
N HIS A 29 -8.87 10.84 -17.62
CA HIS A 29 -8.63 11.36 -16.26
C HIS A 29 -9.62 10.92 -15.20
N HIS A 30 -10.92 10.98 -15.42
CA HIS A 30 -11.89 10.68 -14.36
C HIS A 30 -12.41 9.25 -14.36
N THR A 31 -13.13 8.81 -15.39
CA THR A 31 -13.76 7.47 -15.41
C THR A 31 -13.11 6.49 -16.39
N ASP A 32 -11.79 6.39 -16.33
CA ASP A 32 -11.08 5.41 -17.15
C ASP A 32 -11.24 4.00 -16.58
N ASP A 33 -11.98 3.14 -17.28
CA ASP A 33 -12.25 1.75 -16.88
C ASP A 33 -11.33 0.76 -17.63
N PHE A 34 -10.68 -0.14 -16.89
CA PHE A 34 -9.69 -1.07 -17.43
C PHE A 34 -9.84 -2.50 -16.88
N HIS A 35 -9.33 -3.46 -17.66
CA HIS A 35 -9.15 -4.86 -17.25
C HIS A 35 -10.40 -5.55 -16.68
N PRO A 36 -11.54 -5.58 -17.39
CA PRO A 36 -12.73 -6.27 -16.91
C PRO A 36 -12.55 -7.78 -16.79
N CYS A 37 -13.21 -8.38 -15.80
CA CYS A 37 -13.49 -9.81 -15.74
C CYS A 37 -14.92 -10.07 -15.25
N TYR A 38 -15.51 -11.19 -15.71
CA TYR A 38 -16.79 -11.66 -15.21
C TYR A 38 -16.63 -12.33 -13.84
N LEU A 39 -17.54 -12.02 -12.93
CA LEU A 39 -17.69 -12.66 -11.62
C LEU A 39 -18.58 -13.90 -11.72
N PRO A 40 -18.48 -14.84 -10.76
CA PRO A 40 -19.27 -16.08 -10.77
C PRO A 40 -20.80 -15.89 -10.82
N ASP A 41 -21.30 -14.77 -10.31
CA ASP A 41 -22.72 -14.42 -10.27
C ASP A 41 -23.20 -13.61 -11.50
N GLY A 42 -22.33 -13.42 -12.49
CA GLY A 42 -22.63 -12.67 -13.71
C GLY A 42 -22.39 -11.15 -13.62
N ALA A 43 -22.00 -10.63 -12.45
CA ALA A 43 -21.51 -9.26 -12.33
C ALA A 43 -20.14 -9.08 -13.01
N LEU A 44 -19.69 -7.83 -13.14
CA LEU A 44 -18.36 -7.50 -13.66
C LEU A 44 -17.47 -6.93 -12.56
N CYS A 45 -16.19 -7.28 -12.54
CA CYS A 45 -15.15 -6.58 -11.80
C CYS A 45 -14.17 -5.91 -12.76
N PHE A 46 -13.74 -4.69 -12.46
CA PHE A 46 -12.81 -3.92 -13.29
C PHE A 46 -12.06 -2.88 -12.44
N ALA A 47 -10.92 -2.41 -12.92
CA ALA A 47 -10.20 -1.30 -12.30
C ALA A 47 -10.70 0.04 -12.87
N SER A 48 -10.82 1.08 -12.05
CA SER A 48 -11.28 2.41 -12.50
C SER A 48 -10.62 3.56 -11.73
N THR A 49 -10.36 4.68 -12.40
CA THR A 49 -9.79 5.91 -11.82
C THR A 49 -10.81 6.81 -11.12
N ARG A 50 -12.09 6.43 -11.12
CA ARG A 50 -13.22 7.21 -10.58
C ARG A 50 -13.19 7.44 -9.06
N CYS A 51 -12.19 6.93 -8.36
CA CYS A 51 -12.00 7.15 -6.93
C CYS A 51 -11.43 8.53 -6.60
N GLU A 52 -11.02 9.31 -7.61
CA GLU A 52 -10.52 10.68 -7.50
C GLU A 52 -9.28 10.83 -6.61
N ARG A 53 -8.37 9.87 -6.72
CA ARG A 53 -7.15 9.79 -5.90
C ARG A 53 -5.90 9.97 -6.74
N GLY A 54 -4.93 10.71 -6.21
CA GLY A 54 -3.61 10.91 -6.82
C GLY A 54 -2.58 9.96 -6.22
N VAL A 55 -1.68 9.42 -7.05
CA VAL A 55 -0.61 8.53 -6.57
C VAL A 55 0.30 9.28 -5.59
N LEU A 56 0.64 8.65 -4.46
CA LEU A 56 1.37 9.29 -3.35
C LEU A 56 2.82 9.68 -3.71
N CYS A 57 3.52 8.84 -4.48
CA CYS A 57 4.91 9.06 -4.91
C CYS A 57 5.05 9.88 -6.21
N ALA A 58 3.93 10.30 -6.80
CA ALA A 58 3.91 11.10 -8.03
C ALA A 58 3.97 12.61 -7.69
N GLN A 59 5.18 13.13 -7.45
CA GLN A 59 5.39 14.52 -7.03
C GLN A 59 4.78 15.55 -7.99
N ASN A 60 4.80 15.28 -9.30
CA ASN A 60 4.21 16.14 -10.33
C ASN A 60 2.69 15.99 -10.47
N ASP A 61 2.07 15.06 -9.73
CA ASP A 61 0.64 14.72 -9.77
C ASP A 61 0.11 14.20 -11.11
N SER A 62 0.97 13.57 -11.91
CA SER A 62 0.62 13.11 -13.26
C SER A 62 -0.04 11.73 -13.34
N LEU A 63 -0.23 11.04 -12.20
CA LEU A 63 -0.76 9.69 -12.14
C LEU A 63 -2.01 9.63 -11.24
N SER A 64 -3.09 9.08 -11.79
CA SER A 64 -4.31 8.74 -11.06
C SER A 64 -4.18 7.35 -10.44
N VAL A 65 -4.72 7.20 -9.23
CA VAL A 65 -4.94 5.89 -8.62
C VAL A 65 -6.16 5.25 -9.29
N ASN A 66 -6.10 3.94 -9.48
CA ASN A 66 -7.22 3.12 -9.93
C ASN A 66 -7.49 2.01 -8.90
N VAL A 67 -8.75 1.77 -8.55
CA VAL A 67 -9.14 0.70 -7.59
C VAL A 67 -10.22 -0.17 -8.21
N LEU A 68 -10.54 -1.29 -7.56
CA LEU A 68 -11.50 -2.25 -8.09
C LEU A 68 -12.95 -1.85 -7.82
N TYR A 69 -13.77 -1.94 -8.86
CA TYR A 69 -15.20 -1.76 -8.81
C TYR A 69 -15.92 -3.01 -9.28
N ARG A 70 -17.06 -3.27 -8.66
CA ARG A 70 -18.05 -4.25 -9.10
C ARG A 70 -19.19 -3.52 -9.80
N ARG A 71 -19.62 -4.02 -10.96
CA ARG A 71 -20.83 -3.58 -11.66
C ARG A 71 -21.83 -4.72 -11.69
N GLU A 72 -22.96 -4.51 -11.05
CA GLU A 72 -24.09 -5.44 -11.09
C GLU A 72 -24.73 -5.49 -12.50
N PRO A 73 -25.49 -6.55 -12.84
CA PRO A 73 -26.20 -6.63 -14.12
C PRO A 73 -27.13 -5.44 -14.38
N ASN A 74 -27.74 -4.88 -13.33
CA ASN A 74 -28.61 -3.69 -13.39
C ASN A 74 -27.84 -2.36 -13.57
N GLY A 75 -26.51 -2.40 -13.58
CA GLY A 75 -25.65 -1.22 -13.76
C GLY A 75 -25.19 -0.55 -12.46
N VAL A 76 -25.65 -0.99 -11.29
CA VAL A 76 -25.19 -0.44 -10.00
C VAL A 76 -23.70 -0.71 -9.83
N LEU A 77 -22.96 0.32 -9.42
CA LEU A 77 -21.53 0.24 -9.14
C LEU A 77 -21.28 0.18 -7.64
N LYS A 78 -20.38 -0.72 -7.23
CA LYS A 78 -19.87 -0.83 -5.86
C LYS A 78 -18.35 -0.73 -5.85
N LEU A 79 -17.80 0.12 -5.00
CA LEU A 79 -16.37 0.15 -4.71
C LEU A 79 -15.99 -1.06 -3.86
N LEU A 80 -14.93 -1.80 -4.24
CA LEU A 80 -14.51 -3.01 -3.53
C LEU A 80 -13.34 -2.78 -2.58
N SER A 81 -12.57 -1.71 -2.76
CA SER A 81 -11.36 -1.44 -1.98
C SER A 81 -11.17 0.05 -1.72
N GLU A 82 -10.73 0.36 -0.51
CA GLU A 82 -10.42 1.73 -0.07
C GLU A 82 -8.91 2.02 -0.10
N GLY A 83 -8.16 1.24 -0.89
CA GLY A 83 -6.72 1.38 -1.04
C GLY A 83 -6.28 2.79 -1.41
N ALA A 84 -5.16 3.23 -0.83
CA ALA A 84 -4.58 4.54 -1.10
C ALA A 84 -3.84 4.64 -2.45
N LEU A 85 -3.60 3.50 -3.09
CA LEU A 85 -2.80 3.34 -4.30
C LEU A 85 -3.47 2.37 -5.26
N SER A 86 -2.87 2.20 -6.44
CA SER A 86 -3.48 1.45 -7.52
C SER A 86 -3.62 -0.05 -7.25
N GLU A 87 -4.76 -0.58 -7.68
CA GLU A 87 -5.12 -1.98 -7.75
C GLU A 87 -5.57 -2.34 -9.16
N SER A 88 -4.97 -3.37 -9.75
CA SER A 88 -5.03 -3.59 -11.19
C SER A 88 -5.20 -5.06 -11.57
N THR A 89 -5.65 -5.25 -12.81
CA THR A 89 -5.68 -6.54 -13.52
C THR A 89 -6.43 -7.66 -12.78
N PRO A 90 -7.70 -7.44 -12.40
CA PRO A 90 -8.48 -8.45 -11.70
C PRO A 90 -8.73 -9.67 -12.60
N SER A 91 -8.67 -10.87 -12.01
CA SER A 91 -9.11 -12.13 -12.61
C SER A 91 -9.80 -13.00 -11.56
N VAL A 92 -10.53 -14.04 -11.97
CA VAL A 92 -11.26 -14.92 -11.04
C VAL A 92 -10.47 -16.19 -10.79
N MET A 93 -10.29 -16.53 -9.51
CA MET A 93 -9.67 -17.75 -9.02
C MET A 93 -10.64 -18.94 -9.10
N ALA A 94 -10.11 -20.16 -9.03
CA ALA A 94 -10.92 -21.38 -9.05
C ALA A 94 -11.90 -21.50 -7.86
N ASP A 95 -11.64 -20.79 -6.76
CA ASP A 95 -12.50 -20.71 -5.58
C ASP A 95 -13.49 -19.52 -5.62
N GLY A 96 -13.58 -18.82 -6.74
CA GLY A 96 -14.50 -17.70 -6.95
C GLY A 96 -14.02 -16.36 -6.39
N ARG A 97 -12.85 -16.29 -5.74
CA ARG A 97 -12.25 -15.01 -5.32
C ARG A 97 -11.71 -14.22 -6.52
N ILE A 98 -11.63 -12.90 -6.37
CA ILE A 98 -10.97 -12.00 -7.30
C ILE A 98 -9.48 -11.97 -6.94
N LEU A 99 -8.61 -12.41 -7.85
CA LEU A 99 -7.16 -12.22 -7.81
C LEU A 99 -6.81 -10.88 -8.47
N TYR A 100 -5.94 -10.07 -7.87
CA TYR A 100 -5.57 -8.76 -8.38
C TYR A 100 -4.18 -8.35 -7.91
N THR A 101 -3.62 -7.32 -8.54
CA THR A 101 -2.37 -6.68 -8.11
C THR A 101 -2.69 -5.49 -7.23
N ARG A 102 -1.99 -5.31 -6.11
CA ARG A 102 -2.13 -4.15 -5.22
C ARG A 102 -0.77 -3.55 -4.89
N TRP A 103 -0.71 -2.22 -4.92
CA TRP A 103 0.44 -1.44 -4.47
C TRP A 103 0.42 -1.29 -2.93
N GLU A 104 1.56 -1.47 -2.27
CA GLU A 104 1.64 -1.47 -0.80
C GLU A 104 2.68 -0.48 -0.24
N TYR A 105 2.22 0.65 0.31
CA TYR A 105 3.08 1.69 0.90
C TYR A 105 2.90 1.84 2.43
N VAL A 106 2.37 0.89 3.19
CA VAL A 106 2.35 1.03 4.65
C VAL A 106 3.73 0.78 5.25
N ASP A 107 4.48 1.87 5.43
CA ASP A 107 5.84 1.85 5.95
C ASP A 107 6.71 0.90 5.10
N LYS A 108 6.58 0.90 3.77
CA LYS A 108 7.38 0.09 2.82
C LYS A 108 8.01 0.94 1.72
N GLY A 109 9.09 0.44 1.12
CA GLY A 109 9.79 1.17 0.06
C GLY A 109 8.94 1.30 -1.21
N VAL A 110 8.77 2.52 -1.74
CA VAL A 110 7.78 2.80 -2.79
C VAL A 110 8.02 2.13 -4.16
N ILE A 111 9.27 1.77 -4.45
CA ILE A 111 9.65 1.08 -5.69
C ILE A 111 9.41 -0.42 -5.56
N ALA A 112 9.33 -0.92 -4.33
CA ALA A 112 9.19 -2.33 -4.06
C ALA A 112 7.73 -2.67 -3.73
N VAL A 113 7.34 -3.91 -4.05
CA VAL A 113 6.07 -4.53 -3.66
C VAL A 113 4.83 -3.93 -4.31
N GLN A 114 4.50 -4.50 -5.47
CA GLN A 114 3.17 -4.51 -6.05
C GLN A 114 2.79 -5.98 -6.21
N ALA A 115 2.14 -6.51 -5.18
CA ALA A 115 1.98 -7.94 -4.95
C ALA A 115 0.63 -8.47 -5.45
N LEU A 116 0.49 -9.79 -5.49
CA LEU A 116 -0.77 -10.46 -5.78
C LEU A 116 -1.58 -10.61 -4.50
N TRP A 117 -2.85 -10.21 -4.58
CA TRP A 117 -3.85 -10.26 -3.51
C TRP A 117 -5.12 -10.92 -4.02
N ALA A 118 -5.95 -11.39 -3.10
CA ALA A 118 -7.26 -11.91 -3.40
C ALA A 118 -8.33 -11.37 -2.46
N MET A 119 -9.55 -11.15 -2.96
CA MET A 119 -10.71 -10.76 -2.17
C MET A 119 -11.96 -11.52 -2.61
N ARG A 120 -13.01 -11.53 -1.79
CA ARG A 120 -14.31 -12.03 -2.23
C ARG A 120 -14.96 -11.05 -3.22
N PRO A 121 -15.89 -11.51 -4.09
CA PRO A 121 -16.61 -10.65 -5.02
C PRO A 121 -17.42 -9.50 -4.39
N ASP A 122 -17.64 -9.50 -3.08
CA ASP A 122 -18.32 -8.43 -2.33
C ASP A 122 -17.36 -7.40 -1.71
N GLY A 123 -16.04 -7.58 -1.87
CA GLY A 123 -14.98 -6.72 -1.31
C GLY A 123 -14.45 -7.18 0.05
N THR A 124 -15.02 -8.23 0.65
CA THR A 124 -14.58 -8.74 1.97
C THR A 124 -13.39 -9.68 1.88
N GLY A 125 -12.74 -9.94 3.01
CA GLY A 125 -11.76 -11.03 3.14
C GLY A 125 -10.50 -10.84 2.29
N THR A 126 -10.05 -9.60 2.12
CA THR A 126 -8.82 -9.27 1.37
C THR A 126 -7.60 -9.98 1.96
N ALA A 127 -6.86 -10.76 1.19
CA ALA A 127 -5.69 -11.50 1.68
C ALA A 127 -4.56 -11.51 0.66
N GLU A 128 -3.32 -11.51 1.13
CA GLU A 128 -2.15 -11.70 0.26
C GLU A 128 -2.23 -13.08 -0.40
N VAL A 129 -1.84 -13.14 -1.67
CA VAL A 129 -1.57 -14.39 -2.40
C VAL A 129 -0.07 -14.63 -2.47
N TYR A 130 0.69 -13.63 -2.94
CA TYR A 130 2.16 -13.69 -2.99
C TYR A 130 2.79 -12.34 -3.32
N GLY A 131 3.93 -12.05 -2.68
CA GLY A 131 4.87 -11.02 -3.12
C GLY A 131 4.98 -9.82 -2.19
N ASP A 132 4.24 -9.78 -1.08
CA ASP A 132 4.16 -8.60 -0.22
C ASP A 132 5.45 -8.36 0.60
N GLU A 133 6.28 -9.41 0.76
CA GLU A 133 7.47 -9.39 1.62
C GLU A 133 8.78 -9.71 0.91
N ILE A 134 8.75 -9.84 -0.41
CA ILE A 134 9.95 -10.07 -1.22
C ILE A 134 10.29 -8.82 -2.02
N THR A 135 11.57 -8.66 -2.35
CA THR A 135 12.06 -7.49 -3.07
C THR A 135 12.07 -7.68 -4.59
N GLU A 136 12.24 -8.92 -5.05
CA GLU A 136 12.40 -9.24 -6.46
C GLU A 136 11.51 -10.45 -6.80
N PRO A 137 10.64 -10.37 -7.83
CA PRO A 137 10.37 -9.17 -8.63
C PRO A 137 9.62 -8.09 -7.81
N PRO A 138 9.80 -6.80 -8.12
CA PRO A 138 9.14 -5.72 -7.40
C PRO A 138 7.65 -5.62 -7.72
N VAL A 139 7.23 -6.07 -8.92
CA VAL A 139 5.83 -6.02 -9.37
C VAL A 139 5.43 -7.36 -9.96
N LEU A 140 4.29 -7.87 -9.53
CA LEU A 140 3.57 -8.99 -10.11
C LEU A 140 2.23 -8.48 -10.63
N ILE A 141 2.00 -8.61 -11.94
CA ILE A 141 0.80 -8.11 -12.63
C ILE A 141 0.22 -9.16 -13.58
N HIS A 142 -1.02 -9.00 -14.03
CA HIS A 142 -1.71 -9.94 -14.91
C HIS A 142 -1.83 -11.36 -14.30
N GLY A 143 -2.03 -11.44 -12.98
CA GLY A 143 -2.18 -12.70 -12.27
C GLY A 143 -3.39 -13.51 -12.76
N ARG A 144 -3.21 -14.82 -13.00
CA ARG A 144 -4.29 -15.77 -13.29
C ARG A 144 -4.07 -17.10 -12.57
N ALA A 145 -5.14 -17.68 -12.01
CA ALA A 145 -5.10 -19.04 -11.49
C ALA A 145 -4.91 -20.06 -12.63
N VAL A 146 -4.13 -21.10 -12.38
CA VAL A 146 -3.96 -22.22 -13.31
C VAL A 146 -5.14 -23.19 -13.14
N PRO A 147 -5.88 -23.54 -14.22
CA PRO A 147 -7.02 -24.45 -14.13
C PRO A 147 -6.67 -25.79 -13.46
N GLY A 148 -7.54 -26.26 -12.56
CA GLY A 148 -7.34 -27.53 -11.85
C GLY A 148 -6.22 -27.54 -10.81
N ARG A 149 -5.56 -26.40 -10.54
CA ARG A 149 -4.43 -26.32 -9.60
C ARG A 149 -4.63 -25.20 -8.58
N ALA A 150 -5.19 -25.54 -7.42
CA ALA A 150 -5.62 -24.58 -6.40
C ALA A 150 -4.52 -23.60 -5.91
N ASN A 151 -3.27 -24.06 -5.83
CA ASN A 151 -2.13 -23.28 -5.31
C ASN A 151 -1.18 -22.79 -6.41
N GLN A 152 -1.61 -22.76 -7.67
CA GLN A 152 -0.75 -22.33 -8.78
C GLN A 152 -1.34 -21.12 -9.50
N VAL A 153 -0.54 -20.06 -9.56
CA VAL A 153 -0.86 -18.79 -10.24
C VAL A 153 0.23 -18.50 -11.26
N VAL A 154 -0.13 -17.93 -12.40
CA VAL A 154 0.82 -17.37 -13.37
C VAL A 154 0.69 -15.85 -13.37
N ALA A 155 1.80 -15.13 -13.50
CA ALA A 155 1.82 -13.68 -13.54
C ALA A 155 2.97 -13.15 -14.42
N THR A 156 2.83 -11.91 -14.87
CA THR A 156 3.92 -11.12 -15.45
C THR A 156 4.69 -10.47 -14.31
N ALA A 157 6.00 -10.66 -14.27
CA ALA A 157 6.86 -9.86 -13.41
C ALA A 157 7.33 -8.62 -14.17
N THR A 158 7.30 -7.46 -13.52
CA THR A 158 7.72 -6.20 -14.14
C THR A 158 8.44 -5.28 -13.13
N MET A 159 8.91 -4.13 -13.60
CA MET A 159 9.58 -3.11 -12.80
C MET A 159 8.57 -2.07 -12.27
N HIS A 160 9.02 -1.19 -11.37
CA HIS A 160 8.14 -0.20 -10.74
C HIS A 160 7.64 0.87 -11.71
N HIS A 161 8.52 1.35 -12.59
CA HIS A 161 8.15 2.30 -13.63
C HIS A 161 7.46 1.56 -14.78
N PRO A 162 6.49 2.20 -15.46
CA PRO A 162 5.52 1.51 -16.29
C PRO A 162 6.21 0.71 -17.38
N PHE A 163 5.69 -0.49 -17.67
CA PHE A 163 5.44 -1.08 -19.01
C PHE A 163 4.52 -2.31 -18.93
N ALA A 164 4.28 -2.85 -17.73
CA ALA A 164 3.46 -4.05 -17.52
C ALA A 164 3.90 -5.26 -18.39
N VAL A 165 5.16 -5.26 -18.84
CA VAL A 165 5.84 -6.35 -19.55
C VAL A 165 7.06 -6.80 -18.76
N GLY A 166 7.52 -8.03 -19.03
CA GLY A 166 8.71 -8.63 -18.45
C GLY A 166 8.65 -10.16 -18.53
N PRO A 167 9.37 -10.89 -17.67
CA PRO A 167 9.31 -12.35 -17.66
C PRO A 167 7.96 -12.87 -17.13
N ILE A 168 7.57 -14.06 -17.60
CA ILE A 168 6.39 -14.77 -17.10
C ILE A 168 6.81 -15.75 -16.01
N LEU A 169 6.15 -15.67 -14.85
CA LEU A 169 6.41 -16.50 -13.69
C LEU A 169 5.21 -17.40 -13.41
N SER A 170 5.48 -18.68 -13.17
CA SER A 170 4.58 -19.59 -12.46
C SER A 170 4.91 -19.55 -10.97
N LEU A 171 3.89 -19.46 -10.14
CA LEU A 171 3.97 -19.29 -8.69
C LEU A 171 3.26 -20.46 -8.01
N ASN A 172 3.98 -21.26 -7.23
CA ASN A 172 3.39 -22.29 -6.38
C ASN A 172 3.26 -21.80 -4.93
N THR A 173 2.06 -21.37 -4.55
CA THR A 173 1.75 -20.81 -3.23
C THR A 173 1.58 -21.86 -2.13
N SER A 174 1.77 -23.16 -2.44
CA SER A 174 1.93 -24.18 -1.40
C SER A 174 3.32 -24.15 -0.76
N ARG A 175 4.25 -23.38 -1.32
CA ARG A 175 5.59 -23.14 -0.79
C ARG A 175 5.60 -21.84 0.02
N ASP A 176 6.68 -21.60 0.75
CA ASP A 176 6.83 -20.42 1.61
C ASP A 176 6.67 -19.11 0.82
N THR A 177 5.53 -18.44 1.00
CA THR A 177 5.15 -17.20 0.32
C THR A 177 5.93 -15.99 0.80
N ARG A 178 6.73 -16.12 1.87
CA ARG A 178 7.65 -15.08 2.35
C ARG A 178 9.04 -15.18 1.71
N SER A 179 9.21 -16.08 0.76
CA SER A 179 10.49 -16.38 0.09
C SER A 179 10.36 -16.39 -1.44
N LEU A 180 11.47 -16.62 -2.15
CA LEU A 180 11.46 -16.84 -3.61
C LEU A 180 11.07 -18.28 -4.00
N ALA A 181 10.84 -19.18 -3.03
CA ALA A 181 10.57 -20.59 -3.30
C ALA A 181 9.35 -20.87 -4.19
N PRO A 182 8.28 -20.05 -4.20
CA PRO A 182 7.16 -20.21 -5.11
C PRO A 182 7.50 -20.00 -6.59
N ILE A 183 8.57 -19.26 -6.91
CA ILE A 183 8.83 -18.76 -8.27
C ILE A 183 9.47 -19.83 -9.17
N GLN A 184 8.88 -20.04 -10.34
CA GLN A 184 9.48 -20.66 -11.50
C GLN A 184 9.33 -19.72 -12.71
N SER A 185 10.45 -19.34 -13.34
CA SER A 185 10.38 -18.57 -14.59
C SER A 185 10.01 -19.48 -15.76
N LEU A 186 8.97 -19.11 -16.51
CA LEU A 186 8.58 -19.75 -17.78
C LEU A 186 9.34 -19.16 -18.98
N THR A 187 10.00 -18.03 -18.77
CA THR A 187 10.82 -17.33 -19.76
C THR A 187 12.23 -17.12 -19.20
N PRO A 188 13.01 -18.21 -19.02
CA PRO A 188 14.24 -18.20 -18.21
C PRO A 188 15.40 -17.40 -18.82
N ASP A 189 15.27 -16.97 -20.07
CA ASP A 189 16.20 -16.08 -20.78
C ASP A 189 15.87 -14.59 -20.59
N THR A 190 14.82 -14.26 -19.85
CA THR A 190 14.34 -12.88 -19.61
C THR A 190 14.25 -12.61 -18.11
N GLY A 191 14.71 -11.44 -17.69
CA GLY A 191 14.77 -10.98 -16.31
C GLY A 191 14.55 -9.48 -16.21
N LEU A 192 14.68 -8.96 -14.99
CA LEU A 192 14.55 -7.54 -14.69
C LEU A 192 15.56 -7.13 -13.62
N SER A 193 15.93 -5.85 -13.61
CA SER A 193 16.83 -5.27 -12.61
C SER A 193 16.34 -3.90 -12.17
N ILE A 194 16.30 -3.70 -10.86
CA ILE A 194 16.03 -2.42 -10.22
C ILE A 194 17.26 -1.86 -9.49
N GLN A 195 18.46 -2.36 -9.78
CA GLN A 195 19.66 -2.06 -8.97
C GLN A 195 20.29 -0.68 -9.24
N GLY A 196 19.90 0.05 -10.29
CA GLY A 196 20.43 1.39 -10.61
C GLY A 196 19.96 2.49 -9.65
N VAL A 197 20.54 3.68 -9.72
CA VAL A 197 20.05 4.88 -8.98
C VAL A 197 19.35 5.80 -9.98
N GLY A 198 18.08 6.14 -9.72
CA GLY A 198 17.27 7.01 -10.58
C GLY A 198 15.96 6.35 -11.03
N SER A 199 15.16 7.07 -11.81
CA SER A 199 13.96 6.55 -12.48
C SER A 199 14.34 5.77 -13.74
N PHE A 200 13.39 5.03 -14.30
CA PHE A 200 13.53 4.48 -15.65
C PHE A 200 13.87 5.60 -16.68
N PRO A 201 14.73 5.34 -17.69
CA PRO A 201 15.47 4.09 -17.97
C PRO A 201 16.80 3.96 -17.23
N ARG A 202 17.17 4.94 -16.39
CA ARG A 202 18.51 5.00 -15.78
C ARG A 202 18.65 4.08 -14.55
N GLY A 203 17.55 3.86 -13.82
CA GLY A 203 17.53 3.08 -12.58
C GLY A 203 16.93 1.67 -12.67
N GLU A 204 16.30 1.32 -13.79
CA GLU A 204 15.59 0.06 -14.03
C GLU A 204 15.80 -0.38 -15.48
N ASN A 205 16.08 -1.66 -15.70
CA ASN A 205 16.27 -2.24 -17.04
C ASN A 205 15.79 -3.69 -17.05
N PHE A 206 15.43 -4.18 -18.24
CA PHE A 206 15.31 -5.63 -18.46
C PHE A 206 16.70 -6.27 -18.57
N THR A 207 16.76 -7.58 -18.31
CA THR A 207 17.97 -8.38 -18.51
C THR A 207 17.67 -9.60 -19.36
N HIS A 208 18.60 -9.97 -20.23
CA HIS A 208 18.39 -11.08 -21.15
C HIS A 208 19.61 -11.98 -21.24
N ARG A 209 19.39 -13.28 -21.37
CA ARG A 209 20.46 -14.24 -21.62
C ARG A 209 20.76 -14.31 -23.12
N ARG A 210 21.75 -13.55 -23.58
CA ARG A 210 22.23 -13.52 -24.97
C ARG A 210 23.61 -14.17 -25.06
N ASN A 211 23.80 -15.13 -25.98
CA ASN A 211 25.08 -15.82 -26.19
C ASN A 211 25.73 -16.35 -24.88
N GLY A 212 24.91 -16.92 -24.00
CA GLY A 212 25.36 -17.46 -22.70
C GLY A 212 25.63 -16.43 -21.61
N ARG A 213 25.47 -15.12 -21.87
CA ARG A 213 25.70 -14.03 -20.90
C ARG A 213 24.43 -13.24 -20.63
N TRP A 214 24.28 -12.77 -19.39
CA TRP A 214 23.23 -11.82 -19.05
C TRP A 214 23.66 -10.41 -19.47
N VAL A 215 22.85 -9.77 -20.29
CA VAL A 215 23.03 -8.38 -20.72
C VAL A 215 21.85 -7.55 -20.24
N ALA A 216 22.07 -6.29 -19.93
CA ALA A 216 21.02 -5.34 -19.61
C ALA A 216 20.72 -4.50 -20.85
N ASP A 217 19.53 -4.65 -21.41
CA ASP A 217 19.02 -3.86 -22.51
C ASP A 217 17.49 -3.79 -22.42
N ASN A 218 16.87 -2.79 -23.05
CA ASN A 218 15.41 -2.66 -23.06
C ASN A 218 14.82 -3.09 -24.40
N VAL A 219 15.32 -4.20 -24.93
CA VAL A 219 14.95 -4.82 -26.20
C VAL A 219 14.38 -6.22 -25.92
N GLY A 220 13.49 -6.72 -26.76
CA GLY A 220 12.93 -8.07 -26.64
C GLY A 220 13.99 -9.19 -26.49
N PRO A 221 13.62 -10.34 -25.90
CA PRO A 221 12.25 -10.77 -25.64
C PRO A 221 11.60 -10.15 -24.39
N LEU A 222 10.34 -9.73 -24.51
CA LEU A 222 9.52 -9.17 -23.42
C LEU A 222 8.11 -9.71 -23.53
N PHE A 223 7.52 -10.11 -22.40
CA PHE A 223 6.25 -10.82 -22.36
C PHE A 223 5.22 -10.11 -21.47
N ALA A 224 3.94 -10.41 -21.69
CA ALA A 224 2.87 -9.97 -20.80
C ALA A 224 1.64 -10.88 -20.90
N GLU A 225 0.71 -10.67 -19.97
CA GLU A 225 -0.68 -11.16 -20.03
C GLU A 225 -0.79 -12.67 -20.22
N PRO A 226 -0.13 -13.49 -19.37
CA PRO A 226 -0.16 -14.92 -19.51
C PRO A 226 -1.58 -15.45 -19.33
N TYR A 227 -1.98 -16.32 -20.26
CA TYR A 227 -3.26 -17.03 -20.22
C TYR A 227 -2.99 -18.54 -20.15
N PRO A 228 -3.24 -19.20 -19.01
CA PRO A 228 -3.01 -20.64 -18.88
C PRO A 228 -4.01 -21.44 -19.73
N LEU A 229 -3.48 -22.36 -20.54
CA LEU A 229 -4.26 -23.30 -21.33
C LEU A 229 -4.47 -24.60 -20.54
N ALA A 230 -5.61 -25.23 -20.81
CA ALA A 230 -6.02 -26.50 -20.22
C ALA A 230 -7.13 -27.08 -21.10
N GLU A 231 -7.15 -28.39 -21.30
CA GLU A 231 -8.26 -29.06 -21.99
C GLU A 231 -9.55 -28.91 -21.16
N PRO A 232 -10.68 -28.48 -21.78
CA PRO A 232 -11.96 -28.37 -21.08
C PRO A 232 -12.40 -29.70 -20.46
N GLY A 233 -12.89 -29.67 -19.22
CA GLY A 233 -13.41 -30.84 -18.52
C GLY A 233 -12.36 -31.75 -17.86
N THR A 234 -11.20 -31.95 -18.51
CA THR A 234 -10.11 -32.81 -17.98
C THR A 234 -9.00 -32.03 -17.30
N ASN A 235 -8.85 -30.74 -17.62
CA ASN A 235 -7.68 -29.91 -17.29
C ASN A 235 -6.35 -30.46 -17.82
N ALA A 236 -6.36 -31.31 -18.85
CA ALA A 236 -5.12 -31.83 -19.44
C ALA A 236 -4.25 -30.68 -19.97
N GLY A 237 -2.93 -30.78 -19.76
CA GLY A 237 -1.98 -29.73 -20.13
C GLY A 237 -2.00 -28.47 -19.25
N ALA A 238 -2.84 -28.41 -18.21
CA ALA A 238 -2.88 -27.28 -17.29
C ALA A 238 -1.55 -27.09 -16.56
N GLY A 239 -1.03 -25.86 -16.64
CA GLY A 239 0.26 -25.49 -16.08
C GLY A 239 1.46 -25.80 -16.98
N THR A 240 1.24 -26.30 -18.20
CA THR A 240 2.30 -26.58 -19.18
C THR A 240 2.34 -25.54 -20.29
N TYR A 241 1.19 -25.16 -20.84
CA TYR A 241 1.10 -24.26 -22.01
C TYR A 241 0.34 -22.97 -21.69
N PHE A 242 0.83 -21.85 -22.23
CA PHE A 242 0.28 -20.52 -21.97
C PHE A 242 0.27 -19.69 -23.25
N LEU A 243 -0.81 -18.95 -23.50
CA LEU A 243 -0.77 -17.85 -24.46
C LEU A 243 -0.21 -16.61 -23.77
N VAL A 244 0.60 -15.84 -24.48
CA VAL A 244 1.21 -14.60 -23.98
C VAL A 244 1.25 -13.55 -25.09
N THR A 245 1.30 -12.29 -24.69
CA THR A 245 1.75 -11.21 -25.55
C THR A 245 3.29 -11.20 -25.53
N CYS A 246 3.97 -11.06 -26.67
CA CYS A 246 5.44 -11.07 -26.74
C CYS A 246 5.99 -10.12 -27.81
N ASN A 247 6.95 -9.28 -27.42
CA ASN A 247 7.87 -8.58 -28.32
C ASN A 247 9.18 -9.38 -28.34
N PRO A 248 9.57 -10.00 -29.46
CA PRO A 248 10.70 -10.92 -29.48
C PRO A 248 12.07 -10.23 -29.49
N ASP A 249 12.21 -9.05 -30.08
CA ASP A 249 13.52 -8.50 -30.47
C ASP A 249 13.58 -6.97 -30.69
N GLN A 250 12.49 -6.23 -30.52
CA GLN A 250 12.47 -4.78 -30.71
C GLN A 250 12.56 -4.04 -29.38
N PRO A 251 12.88 -2.72 -29.38
CA PRO A 251 12.74 -1.89 -28.19
C PRO A 251 11.36 -2.06 -27.53
N TRP A 252 11.31 -2.04 -26.20
CA TRP A 252 10.07 -2.22 -25.42
C TRP A 252 8.90 -1.32 -25.86
N ASN A 253 9.20 -0.13 -26.39
CA ASN A 253 8.20 0.87 -26.81
C ASN A 253 7.86 0.82 -28.29
N HIS A 254 8.32 -0.21 -29.00
CA HIS A 254 8.08 -0.32 -30.43
C HIS A 254 6.58 -0.56 -30.69
N PRO A 255 5.91 0.31 -31.47
CA PRO A 255 4.44 0.36 -31.54
C PRO A 255 3.80 -0.90 -32.14
N THR A 256 4.53 -1.66 -32.97
CA THR A 256 4.02 -2.83 -33.69
C THR A 256 4.80 -4.12 -33.38
N ALA A 257 5.61 -4.14 -32.32
CA ALA A 257 6.51 -5.27 -32.08
C ALA A 257 5.83 -6.48 -31.42
N TYR A 258 4.76 -6.26 -30.67
CA TYR A 258 4.14 -7.30 -29.85
C TYR A 258 3.16 -8.15 -30.66
N GLY A 259 3.25 -9.47 -30.52
CA GLY A 259 2.31 -10.44 -31.08
C GLY A 259 1.84 -11.45 -30.05
N LEU A 260 0.95 -12.35 -30.45
CA LEU A 260 0.48 -13.46 -29.62
C LEU A 260 1.35 -14.69 -29.83
N TYR A 261 1.81 -15.28 -28.74
CA TYR A 261 2.70 -16.44 -28.74
C TYR A 261 2.17 -17.53 -27.82
N LEU A 262 2.49 -18.77 -28.15
CA LEU A 262 2.38 -19.91 -27.24
C LEU A 262 3.74 -20.13 -26.59
N ILE A 263 3.79 -20.17 -25.26
CA ILE A 263 4.97 -20.57 -24.50
C ILE A 263 4.68 -21.83 -23.69
N ASP A 264 5.74 -22.52 -23.27
CA ASP A 264 5.64 -23.68 -22.40
C ASP A 264 6.61 -23.62 -21.21
N THR A 265 6.52 -24.61 -20.33
CA THR A 265 7.41 -24.77 -19.17
C THR A 265 8.83 -25.21 -19.52
N PHE A 266 9.11 -25.55 -20.77
CA PHE A 266 10.41 -26.02 -21.25
C PHE A 266 11.26 -24.89 -21.86
N GLY A 267 10.68 -23.69 -21.99
CA GLY A 267 11.33 -22.50 -22.52
C GLY A 267 11.11 -22.29 -24.02
N ASN A 268 10.26 -23.09 -24.67
CA ASN A 268 9.91 -22.90 -26.07
C ASN A 268 8.93 -21.74 -26.23
N ARG A 269 8.96 -21.11 -27.40
CA ARG A 269 7.98 -20.09 -27.82
C ARG A 269 7.65 -20.24 -29.29
N VAL A 270 6.37 -20.20 -29.62
CA VAL A 270 5.88 -20.30 -31.00
C VAL A 270 4.98 -19.10 -31.30
N PRO A 271 5.24 -18.31 -32.36
CA PRO A 271 4.35 -17.24 -32.77
C PRO A 271 3.01 -17.82 -33.23
N ILE A 272 1.90 -17.27 -32.73
CA ILE A 272 0.54 -17.64 -33.12
C ILE A 272 -0.07 -16.59 -34.04
N LEU A 273 0.07 -15.31 -33.68
CA LEU A 273 -0.43 -14.19 -34.47
C LEU A 273 0.52 -13.01 -34.34
N ARG A 274 0.88 -12.40 -35.47
CA ARG A 274 1.54 -11.10 -35.53
C ARG A 274 0.89 -10.28 -36.63
N ASP A 275 0.72 -9.00 -36.36
CA ASP A 275 0.32 -8.02 -37.36
C ASP A 275 1.50 -7.05 -37.58
N PRO A 276 1.94 -6.79 -38.83
CA PRO A 276 3.05 -5.88 -39.06
C PRO A 276 2.70 -4.41 -38.79
N SER A 277 1.41 -4.05 -38.80
CA SER A 277 0.90 -2.69 -38.66
C SER A 277 0.53 -2.30 -37.23
N ILE A 278 0.27 -3.27 -36.36
CA ILE A 278 -0.15 -3.05 -34.96
C ILE A 278 0.45 -4.08 -34.02
N SER A 279 0.51 -3.74 -32.73
CA SER A 279 0.78 -4.74 -31.68
C SER A 279 -0.49 -5.51 -31.30
N CYS A 280 -0.40 -6.82 -31.11
CA CYS A 280 -1.47 -7.67 -30.60
C CYS A 280 -1.29 -7.92 -29.09
N TRP A 281 -2.32 -7.63 -28.28
CA TRP A 281 -2.30 -7.76 -26.82
C TRP A 281 -3.46 -8.64 -26.31
N GLN A 282 -3.40 -9.04 -25.05
CA GLN A 282 -4.48 -9.66 -24.27
C GLN A 282 -5.04 -10.94 -24.89
N PRO A 283 -4.24 -12.01 -25.05
CA PRO A 283 -4.76 -13.26 -25.56
C PRO A 283 -5.82 -13.85 -24.61
N VAL A 284 -7.04 -13.98 -25.11
CA VAL A 284 -8.15 -14.66 -24.40
C VAL A 284 -8.79 -15.67 -25.34
N PRO A 285 -8.66 -16.99 -25.10
CA PRO A 285 -9.28 -18.00 -25.94
C PRO A 285 -10.81 -18.01 -25.74
N LEU A 286 -11.54 -17.99 -26.85
CA LEU A 286 -12.98 -18.21 -26.87
C LEU A 286 -13.26 -19.71 -26.74
N ARG A 287 -13.63 -20.16 -25.53
CA ARG A 287 -13.94 -21.56 -25.24
C ARG A 287 -14.87 -21.68 -24.03
N ALA A 288 -15.63 -22.78 -23.98
CA ALA A 288 -16.37 -23.16 -22.78
C ALA A 288 -15.41 -23.43 -21.60
N ARG A 289 -15.83 -23.07 -20.39
CA ARG A 289 -15.10 -23.33 -19.14
C ARG A 289 -16.08 -23.65 -18.02
N PRO A 290 -15.67 -24.41 -16.99
CA PRO A 290 -16.43 -24.50 -15.75
C PRO A 290 -16.63 -23.12 -15.15
N GLN A 291 -17.86 -22.80 -14.75
CA GLN A 291 -18.17 -21.60 -13.99
C GLN A 291 -17.53 -21.74 -12.60
N PRO A 292 -16.71 -20.79 -12.14
CA PRO A 292 -16.22 -20.80 -10.77
C PRO A 292 -17.39 -20.75 -9.77
N PRO A 293 -17.23 -21.24 -8.53
CA PRO A 293 -18.30 -21.23 -7.56
C PRO A 293 -18.72 -19.79 -7.20
N THR A 294 -20.02 -19.57 -7.05
CA THR A 294 -20.53 -18.32 -6.50
C THR A 294 -20.19 -18.23 -5.03
N VAL A 295 -19.45 -17.19 -4.65
CA VAL A 295 -19.11 -16.91 -3.26
C VAL A 295 -20.26 -16.12 -2.64
N ALA A 296 -20.88 -16.67 -1.60
CA ALA A 296 -21.94 -15.98 -0.88
C ALA A 296 -21.43 -14.67 -0.28
N GLN A 297 -22.25 -13.62 -0.34
CA GLN A 297 -21.99 -12.38 0.36
C GLN A 297 -21.89 -12.66 1.86
N THR A 298 -20.88 -12.10 2.50
CA THR A 298 -20.65 -12.33 3.94
C THR A 298 -21.35 -11.30 4.82
N THR A 299 -21.86 -10.22 4.22
CA THR A 299 -22.60 -9.16 4.90
C THR A 299 -23.58 -8.51 3.93
N THR A 300 -24.79 -8.23 4.41
CA THR A 300 -25.78 -7.33 3.77
C THR A 300 -26.07 -6.12 4.67
N ALA A 301 -25.34 -5.99 5.78
CA ALA A 301 -25.55 -4.91 6.73
C ALA A 301 -24.96 -3.62 6.19
N GLU A 302 -25.74 -2.54 6.28
CA GLU A 302 -25.30 -1.17 5.98
C GLU A 302 -24.61 -0.53 7.21
N GLU A 303 -24.34 -1.31 8.25
CA GLU A 303 -23.69 -0.80 9.44
C GLU A 303 -22.25 -0.37 9.11
N PRO A 304 -21.85 0.90 9.36
CA PRO A 304 -20.58 1.47 8.90
C PRO A 304 -19.36 0.99 9.71
N MET A 305 -19.48 -0.17 10.33
CA MET A 305 -18.52 -0.76 11.25
C MET A 305 -18.34 -2.23 10.91
N ALA A 306 -17.14 -2.74 11.13
CA ALA A 306 -16.79 -4.14 11.04
C ALA A 306 -16.35 -4.69 12.40
N THR A 307 -16.44 -5.99 12.57
CA THR A 307 -16.02 -6.70 13.79
C THR A 307 -14.75 -7.49 13.51
N VAL A 308 -13.75 -7.32 14.36
CA VAL A 308 -12.43 -7.94 14.24
C VAL A 308 -12.17 -8.84 15.44
N THR A 309 -11.67 -10.04 15.18
CA THR A 309 -11.18 -10.97 16.21
C THR A 309 -9.72 -11.33 15.94
N MET A 310 -8.84 -10.94 16.87
CA MET A 310 -7.47 -11.44 16.99
C MET A 310 -7.49 -12.62 17.95
N GLN A 311 -7.14 -13.82 17.48
CA GLN A 311 -7.17 -15.02 18.34
C GLN A 311 -6.04 -15.02 19.36
N ASP A 312 -4.81 -14.79 18.91
CA ASP A 312 -3.65 -14.68 19.79
C ASP A 312 -2.58 -13.81 19.14
N VAL A 313 -2.41 -12.57 19.62
CA VAL A 313 -1.44 -11.61 19.09
C VAL A 313 0.00 -12.14 19.13
N TYR A 314 0.32 -13.11 19.99
CA TYR A 314 1.68 -13.66 20.10
C TYR A 314 2.02 -14.64 18.96
N GLN A 315 1.04 -15.09 18.18
CA GLN A 315 1.28 -15.83 16.95
C GLN A 315 1.91 -14.88 15.91
N GLY A 316 3.22 -15.02 15.67
CA GLY A 316 3.99 -14.13 14.79
C GLY A 316 4.88 -13.11 15.52
N LEU A 317 4.71 -12.90 16.83
CA LEU A 317 5.55 -12.01 17.65
C LEU A 317 6.64 -12.79 18.41
N ASN A 318 7.45 -13.55 17.68
CA ASN A 318 8.52 -14.36 18.25
C ASN A 318 9.48 -13.51 19.11
N GLY A 319 9.75 -13.95 20.34
CA GLY A 319 10.64 -13.27 21.28
C GLY A 319 9.98 -12.18 22.14
N VAL A 320 8.67 -11.96 22.01
CA VAL A 320 7.90 -11.11 22.94
C VAL A 320 7.33 -11.99 24.05
N GLU A 321 7.53 -11.58 25.30
CA GLU A 321 6.96 -12.28 26.46
C GLU A 321 5.43 -12.17 26.45
N ARG A 322 4.76 -13.28 26.76
CA ARG A 322 3.30 -13.31 26.83
C ARG A 322 2.81 -12.43 27.99
N GLY A 323 1.79 -11.63 27.71
CA GLY A 323 1.26 -10.61 28.62
C GLY A 323 1.89 -9.22 28.44
N THR A 324 2.97 -9.07 27.66
CA THR A 324 3.56 -7.75 27.37
C THR A 324 2.63 -6.88 26.53
N VAL A 325 1.98 -7.43 25.51
CA VAL A 325 1.01 -6.70 24.68
C VAL A 325 -0.27 -6.44 25.49
N LYS A 326 -0.63 -5.16 25.65
CA LYS A 326 -1.83 -4.71 26.38
C LYS A 326 -2.88 -4.05 25.48
N TYR A 327 -2.45 -3.49 24.35
CA TYR A 327 -3.36 -2.79 23.45
C TYR A 327 -3.02 -3.04 21.98
N LEU A 328 -4.03 -2.91 21.12
CA LEU A 328 -3.82 -2.67 19.69
C LEU A 328 -4.18 -1.21 19.39
N ARG A 329 -3.24 -0.46 18.80
CA ARG A 329 -3.50 0.88 18.23
C ARG A 329 -4.07 0.74 16.84
N VAL A 330 -5.14 1.48 16.54
CA VAL A 330 -5.79 1.50 15.23
C VAL A 330 -5.40 2.80 14.50
N LEU A 331 -4.70 2.65 13.38
CA LEU A 331 -4.28 3.74 12.50
C LEU A 331 -4.89 3.56 11.10
N GLU A 332 -5.06 4.67 10.39
CA GLU A 332 -5.57 4.69 9.02
C GLU A 332 -4.54 5.34 8.08
N GLN A 333 -4.30 4.71 6.93
CA GLN A 333 -3.61 5.32 5.80
C GLN A 333 -4.62 6.08 4.94
N ILE A 334 -4.43 7.39 4.80
CA ILE A 334 -5.37 8.24 4.05
C ILE A 334 -4.97 8.35 2.58
N PRO A 335 -5.85 8.03 1.62
CA PRO A 335 -5.62 8.33 0.20
C PRO A 335 -5.47 9.84 -0.05
N ARG A 336 -4.62 10.25 -0.99
CA ARG A 336 -4.54 11.66 -1.39
C ARG A 336 -5.65 11.97 -2.40
N PRO A 337 -6.65 12.80 -2.07
CA PRO A 337 -7.70 13.18 -3.02
C PRO A 337 -7.14 14.15 -4.08
N TRP A 338 -7.74 14.19 -5.27
CA TRP A 338 -7.41 15.19 -6.28
C TRP A 338 -7.67 16.62 -5.83
N SER A 339 -8.60 16.83 -4.89
CA SER A 339 -8.82 18.15 -4.29
C SER A 339 -7.63 18.66 -3.46
N ALA A 340 -6.74 17.76 -3.00
CA ALA A 340 -5.51 18.14 -2.29
C ALA A 340 -4.33 18.42 -3.23
N ARG A 341 -4.60 18.55 -4.53
CA ARG A 341 -3.63 18.91 -5.55
C ARG A 341 -3.05 20.31 -5.33
N ARG A 342 -1.79 20.48 -5.71
CA ARG A 342 -1.02 21.71 -5.53
C ARG A 342 -0.60 22.27 -6.88
N PHE A 343 -0.99 23.52 -7.10
CA PHE A 343 -0.53 24.37 -8.20
C PHE A 343 0.46 25.44 -7.71
N TRP A 344 0.90 25.33 -6.46
CA TRP A 344 1.76 26.33 -5.80
C TRP A 344 3.22 26.07 -6.13
N PRO A 345 3.92 27.03 -6.78
CA PRO A 345 5.33 26.86 -7.09
C PRO A 345 6.17 26.51 -5.86
N LYS A 346 7.06 25.51 -6.01
CA LYS A 346 8.04 25.10 -4.99
C LYS A 346 7.40 24.58 -3.69
N ASP A 347 6.17 24.06 -3.74
CA ASP A 347 5.48 23.55 -2.55
C ASP A 347 5.49 22.01 -2.43
N GLU A 348 6.17 21.36 -3.37
CA GLU A 348 6.50 19.93 -3.38
C GLU A 348 7.98 19.69 -3.03
N ALA A 349 8.28 18.61 -2.29
CA ALA A 349 9.67 18.24 -1.94
C ALA A 349 9.77 16.78 -1.49
N LEU A 350 11.00 16.24 -1.44
CA LEU A 350 11.28 14.91 -0.87
C LEU A 350 10.45 13.78 -1.52
N GLY A 351 10.17 13.90 -2.81
CA GLY A 351 9.37 12.94 -3.56
C GLY A 351 7.87 12.97 -3.23
N GLN A 352 7.41 13.94 -2.44
CA GLN A 352 6.02 14.08 -2.02
C GLN A 352 5.36 15.25 -2.75
N HIS A 353 4.20 15.00 -3.33
CA HIS A 353 3.36 16.07 -3.88
C HIS A 353 2.85 16.98 -2.76
N ALA A 354 2.14 16.39 -1.78
CA ALA A 354 1.82 17.04 -0.53
C ALA A 354 2.81 16.55 0.54
N ILE A 355 3.72 17.42 0.96
CA ILE A 355 4.73 17.09 1.97
C ILE A 355 4.01 16.79 3.29
N VAL A 356 4.25 15.60 3.85
CA VAL A 356 3.73 15.15 5.15
C VAL A 356 4.82 14.87 6.17
N SER A 357 6.01 14.48 5.73
CA SER A 357 7.14 14.12 6.60
C SER A 357 8.51 14.43 5.97
N MET A 358 9.58 14.42 6.77
CA MET A 358 10.95 14.49 6.27
C MET A 358 11.64 13.12 6.33
N ASN A 359 12.02 12.56 5.17
CA ASN A 359 12.76 11.28 5.06
C ASN A 359 12.06 10.07 5.73
N ALA A 360 10.73 10.08 5.82
CA ALA A 360 9.94 8.98 6.40
C ALA A 360 8.87 8.47 5.43
N HIS A 361 7.62 8.35 5.88
CA HIS A 361 6.46 7.93 5.08
C HIS A 361 5.83 9.07 4.27
N ILE A 362 5.08 8.74 3.22
CA ILE A 362 4.59 9.73 2.24
C ILE A 362 3.06 9.90 2.19
N TYR A 363 2.37 9.54 3.27
CA TYR A 363 0.91 9.67 3.39
C TYR A 363 0.48 10.24 4.75
N VAL A 364 -0.75 10.77 4.84
CA VAL A 364 -1.35 11.20 6.11
C VAL A 364 -1.82 9.99 6.90
N LYS A 365 -1.59 10.00 8.22
CA LYS A 365 -2.09 9.02 9.18
C LYS A 365 -3.14 9.64 10.10
N VAL A 366 -4.27 8.94 10.26
CA VAL A 366 -5.28 9.25 11.29
C VAL A 366 -5.20 8.19 12.39
N LEU A 367 -5.13 8.64 13.64
CA LEU A 367 -5.22 7.80 14.82
C LEU A 367 -6.69 7.67 15.21
N HIS A 368 -7.22 6.44 15.22
CA HIS A 368 -8.57 6.17 15.70
C HIS A 368 -8.59 6.00 17.22
N GLY A 369 -7.59 5.32 17.78
CA GLY A 369 -7.47 5.06 19.21
C GLY A 369 -6.84 3.70 19.48
N THR A 370 -7.17 3.10 20.63
CA THR A 370 -6.72 1.77 21.04
C THR A 370 -7.89 0.88 21.44
N VAL A 371 -7.63 -0.43 21.41
CA VAL A 371 -8.51 -1.49 21.94
C VAL A 371 -7.70 -2.39 22.87
N PRO A 372 -8.31 -2.97 23.92
CA PRO A 372 -7.59 -3.82 24.86
C PRO A 372 -7.24 -5.18 24.24
N VAL A 373 -6.13 -5.75 24.70
CA VAL A 373 -5.73 -7.14 24.48
C VAL A 373 -5.83 -7.87 25.81
N HIS A 374 -6.50 -9.02 25.82
CA HIS A 374 -6.65 -9.85 27.00
C HIS A 374 -5.32 -10.54 27.37
N ASP A 375 -5.21 -11.04 28.60
CA ASP A 375 -3.99 -11.73 29.07
C ASP A 375 -3.73 -13.02 28.27
N ASP A 376 -4.78 -13.60 27.69
CA ASP A 376 -4.65 -14.72 26.76
C ASP A 376 -4.17 -14.30 25.35
N GLY A 377 -3.83 -13.04 25.12
CA GLY A 377 -3.35 -12.50 23.83
C GLY A 377 -4.46 -12.21 22.82
N SER A 378 -5.72 -12.51 23.14
CA SER A 378 -6.85 -12.30 22.25
C SER A 378 -7.39 -10.87 22.30
N ALA A 379 -8.02 -10.42 21.22
CA ALA A 379 -8.77 -9.17 21.17
C ALA A 379 -10.01 -9.32 20.28
N HIS A 380 -11.10 -8.68 20.67
CA HIS A 380 -12.37 -8.69 19.94
C HIS A 380 -12.96 -7.28 19.98
N PHE A 381 -13.08 -6.63 18.83
CA PHE A 381 -13.35 -5.19 18.77
C PHE A 381 -14.00 -4.76 17.46
N ARG A 382 -14.53 -3.53 17.45
CA ARG A 382 -15.15 -2.91 16.28
C ARG A 382 -14.24 -1.86 15.66
N VAL A 383 -14.22 -1.78 14.33
CA VAL A 383 -13.47 -0.79 13.55
C VAL A 383 -14.37 -0.13 12.49
N PRO A 384 -14.10 1.11 12.05
CA PRO A 384 -14.84 1.71 10.95
C PRO A 384 -14.62 0.92 9.66
N ALA A 385 -15.72 0.62 8.95
CA ALA A 385 -15.68 0.06 7.60
C ALA A 385 -15.28 1.13 6.58
N ASP A 386 -14.93 0.70 5.37
CA ASP A 386 -14.53 1.59 4.25
C ASP A 386 -13.33 2.49 4.60
N LYS A 387 -12.34 1.90 5.27
CA LYS A 387 -11.09 2.53 5.69
C LYS A 387 -9.90 1.62 5.42
N SER A 388 -8.74 2.21 5.13
CA SER A 388 -7.46 1.49 5.00
C SER A 388 -6.75 1.45 6.36
N LEU A 389 -7.12 0.48 7.19
CA LEU A 389 -6.69 0.38 8.58
C LEU A 389 -5.48 -0.52 8.75
N PHE A 390 -4.61 -0.18 9.70
CA PHE A 390 -3.49 -1.01 10.13
C PHE A 390 -3.29 -0.89 11.64
N PHE A 391 -2.61 -1.88 12.23
CA PHE A 391 -2.55 -2.05 13.67
C PHE A 391 -1.12 -2.02 14.21
N GLN A 392 -0.97 -1.54 15.45
CA GLN A 392 0.27 -1.66 16.22
C GLN A 392 0.01 -2.36 17.54
N ALA A 393 0.77 -3.40 17.86
CA ALA A 393 0.77 -4.02 19.19
C ALA A 393 1.54 -3.11 20.16
N LEU A 394 0.92 -2.75 21.29
CA LEU A 394 1.48 -1.84 22.28
C LEU A 394 1.70 -2.54 23.64
N ASP A 395 2.73 -2.14 24.35
CA ASP A 395 2.93 -2.50 25.75
C ASP A 395 2.09 -1.65 26.72
N ALA A 396 2.28 -1.86 28.04
CA ALA A 396 1.59 -1.12 29.09
C ALA A 396 1.92 0.40 29.09
N ASP A 397 3.10 0.78 28.59
CA ASP A 397 3.54 2.17 28.45
C ASP A 397 3.03 2.83 27.16
N HIS A 398 2.15 2.13 26.41
CA HIS A 398 1.61 2.53 25.11
C HIS A 398 2.69 2.72 24.03
N MET A 399 3.82 2.02 24.17
CA MET A 399 4.91 2.01 23.19
C MET A 399 4.73 0.83 22.23
N GLU A 400 4.97 1.08 20.95
CA GLU A 400 4.89 0.05 19.91
C GLU A 400 5.92 -1.06 20.10
N ILE A 401 5.43 -2.29 20.19
CA ILE A 401 6.20 -3.53 20.11
C ILE A 401 6.40 -3.95 18.65
N ALA A 402 5.32 -3.93 17.86
CA ALA A 402 5.35 -4.29 16.44
C ALA A 402 4.19 -3.62 15.70
N ARG A 403 4.33 -3.46 14.38
CA ARG A 403 3.28 -2.94 13.50
C ARG A 403 2.98 -3.86 12.34
N MET A 404 1.73 -3.84 11.92
CA MET A 404 1.30 -4.32 10.62
C MET A 404 1.84 -3.37 9.53
N ARG A 405 2.57 -3.91 8.54
CA ARG A 405 3.15 -3.16 7.41
C ARG A 405 2.37 -3.34 6.13
N THR A 406 1.06 -3.38 6.27
CA THR A 406 0.05 -3.43 5.21
C THR A 406 -1.26 -2.92 5.81
N PHE A 407 -2.26 -2.65 4.98
CA PHE A 407 -3.60 -2.27 5.45
C PHE A 407 -4.64 -3.36 5.17
N VAL A 408 -5.70 -3.34 5.97
CA VAL A 408 -6.93 -4.10 5.78
C VAL A 408 -8.05 -3.12 5.47
N ASN A 409 -8.86 -3.46 4.47
CA ASN A 409 -10.18 -2.87 4.29
C ASN A 409 -11.23 -3.83 4.80
N TYR A 410 -12.26 -3.28 5.43
CA TYR A 410 -13.42 -4.01 5.87
C TYR A 410 -14.65 -3.43 5.18
N GLN A 411 -15.54 -4.29 4.70
CA GLN A 411 -16.86 -3.86 4.24
C GLN A 411 -17.80 -3.62 5.42
N PRO A 412 -18.85 -2.79 5.25
CA PRO A 412 -19.90 -2.61 6.24
C PRO A 412 -20.46 -3.94 6.76
N GLY A 413 -20.49 -4.11 8.09
CA GLY A 413 -20.96 -5.32 8.76
C GLY A 413 -20.05 -6.57 8.63
N GLU A 414 -18.88 -6.46 8.01
CA GLU A 414 -17.95 -7.58 7.89
C GLU A 414 -17.50 -8.08 9.28
N SER A 415 -17.44 -9.40 9.46
CA SER A 415 -16.79 -10.03 10.60
C SER A 415 -15.57 -10.81 10.13
N ARG A 416 -14.40 -10.49 10.72
CA ARG A 416 -13.12 -11.03 10.28
C ARG A 416 -12.26 -11.48 11.44
N SER A 417 -11.68 -12.67 11.29
CA SER A 417 -10.73 -13.24 12.26
C SER A 417 -9.32 -13.30 11.67
N CYS A 418 -8.33 -13.08 12.52
CA CYS A 418 -6.91 -13.34 12.29
C CYS A 418 -6.38 -14.23 13.41
N ILE A 419 -5.44 -15.13 13.08
CA ILE A 419 -4.87 -16.04 14.07
C ILE A 419 -3.88 -15.25 14.93
N GLY A 420 -3.07 -14.39 14.30
CA GLY A 420 -1.99 -13.67 14.94
C GLY A 420 -1.62 -12.34 14.29
N CYS A 421 -0.50 -11.80 14.72
CA CYS A 421 0.10 -10.63 14.10
C CYS A 421 1.09 -11.10 13.04
N HIS A 422 0.60 -11.27 11.81
CA HIS A 422 1.41 -11.56 10.61
C HIS A 422 1.89 -13.02 10.48
N GLU A 423 1.05 -13.96 10.93
CA GLU A 423 1.26 -15.39 10.80
C GLU A 423 1.32 -15.86 9.33
N PRO A 424 1.96 -17.01 9.05
CA PRO A 424 1.83 -17.67 7.76
C PRO A 424 0.36 -18.03 7.45
N HIS A 425 -0.10 -17.83 6.22
CA HIS A 425 -1.47 -18.15 5.80
C HIS A 425 -1.85 -19.63 5.97
N ALA A 426 -0.87 -20.53 5.91
CA ALA A 426 -1.07 -21.96 6.11
C ALA A 426 -1.13 -22.37 7.60
N SER A 427 -0.99 -21.41 8.52
CA SER A 427 -1.09 -21.69 9.96
C SER A 427 -2.51 -22.11 10.31
N ALA A 428 -2.62 -23.20 11.07
CA ALA A 428 -3.85 -23.52 11.76
C ALA A 428 -4.02 -22.60 12.99
N PRO A 429 -5.25 -22.25 13.36
CA PRO A 429 -5.54 -21.66 14.67
C PRO A 429 -4.87 -22.46 15.80
N PRO A 430 -4.33 -21.79 16.84
CA PRO A 430 -3.78 -22.48 17.99
C PRO A 430 -4.83 -23.40 18.63
N ARG A 431 -4.43 -24.63 18.98
CA ARG A 431 -5.29 -25.56 19.72
C ARG A 431 -5.43 -25.05 21.15
N GLY A 432 -6.64 -24.73 21.61
CA GLY A 432 -6.84 -24.20 22.95
C GLY A 432 -8.30 -23.90 23.30
N ALA A 433 -8.48 -23.33 24.49
CA ALA A 433 -9.76 -22.80 24.95
C ALA A 433 -10.23 -21.65 24.05
N MET A 434 -11.54 -21.38 24.09
CA MET A 434 -12.13 -20.23 23.38
C MET A 434 -11.42 -18.93 23.82
N PRO A 435 -11.01 -18.05 22.87
CA PRO A 435 -10.38 -16.78 23.20
C PRO A 435 -11.20 -15.98 24.22
N GLN A 436 -10.55 -15.48 25.28
CA GLN A 436 -11.20 -14.70 26.35
C GLN A 436 -11.97 -13.50 25.79
N ALA A 437 -11.45 -12.86 24.75
CA ALA A 437 -12.10 -11.72 24.12
C ALA A 437 -13.49 -12.05 23.54
N LEU A 438 -13.77 -13.32 23.19
CA LEU A 438 -15.08 -13.76 22.70
C LEU A 438 -16.09 -14.02 23.81
N ALA A 439 -15.67 -13.99 25.08
CA ALA A 439 -16.58 -14.10 26.22
C ALA A 439 -17.34 -12.79 26.50
N SER A 440 -17.06 -11.73 25.75
CA SER A 440 -17.67 -10.40 25.91
C SER A 440 -18.04 -9.80 24.54
N ALA A 441 -18.90 -8.79 24.56
CA ALA A 441 -19.20 -8.03 23.35
C ALA A 441 -17.94 -7.33 22.80
N PRO A 442 -17.81 -7.15 21.46
CA PRO A 442 -16.63 -6.54 20.89
C PRO A 442 -16.40 -5.13 21.43
N ALA A 443 -15.18 -4.87 21.87
CA ALA A 443 -14.76 -3.59 22.42
C ALA A 443 -14.89 -2.46 21.39
N ARG A 444 -15.21 -1.25 21.88
CA ARG A 444 -15.16 -0.03 21.07
C ARG A 444 -13.76 0.57 21.13
N ILE A 445 -13.31 1.15 20.02
CA ILE A 445 -12.09 1.95 19.99
C ILE A 445 -12.24 3.10 21.00
N SER A 446 -11.22 3.28 21.84
CA SER A 446 -11.16 4.34 22.84
C SER A 446 -9.92 5.22 22.63
N PRO A 447 -9.98 6.52 22.93
CA PRO A 447 -8.78 7.35 22.93
C PRO A 447 -7.71 6.81 23.88
N GLN A 448 -6.44 7.03 23.54
CA GLN A 448 -5.34 6.78 24.47
C GLN A 448 -5.44 7.74 25.67
N PRO A 449 -4.86 7.38 26.85
CA PRO A 449 -4.90 8.25 28.03
C PRO A 449 -4.37 9.66 27.74
N GLY A 450 -5.17 10.67 28.07
CA GLY A 450 -4.85 12.08 27.84
C GLY A 450 -4.77 12.48 26.35
N ASP A 451 -5.39 11.70 25.48
CA ASP A 451 -5.51 11.94 24.05
C ASP A 451 -6.99 12.03 23.62
N ARG A 452 -7.23 12.34 22.34
CA ARG A 452 -8.54 12.28 21.68
C ARG A 452 -8.43 11.42 20.43
N GLY A 453 -9.52 10.77 20.03
CA GLY A 453 -9.59 9.96 18.82
C GLY A 453 -11.04 9.88 18.30
N PRO A 454 -11.26 9.82 16.98
CA PRO A 454 -10.26 9.88 15.92
C PRO A 454 -9.64 11.27 15.72
N ARG A 455 -8.35 11.35 15.34
CA ARG A 455 -7.67 12.62 15.04
C ARG A 455 -6.46 12.46 14.10
N PRO A 456 -6.04 13.53 13.39
CA PRO A 456 -4.75 13.56 12.71
C PRO A 456 -3.58 13.55 13.69
N LEU A 457 -2.44 13.02 13.24
CA LEU A 457 -1.14 13.20 13.89
C LEU A 457 -0.45 14.42 13.30
N HIS A 458 -0.15 15.43 14.12
CA HIS A 458 0.34 16.72 13.64
C HIS A 458 1.41 17.30 14.59
N TYR A 459 2.67 17.30 14.13
CA TYR A 459 3.82 17.66 14.96
C TYR A 459 3.71 19.03 15.68
N PRO A 460 3.29 20.12 15.00
CA PRO A 460 3.19 21.44 15.64
C PRO A 460 2.23 21.49 16.84
N THR A 461 1.18 20.68 16.86
CA THR A 461 0.21 20.63 17.98
C THR A 461 0.53 19.53 18.97
N ASP A 462 1.11 18.43 18.51
CA ASP A 462 1.27 17.23 19.33
C ASP A 462 2.60 17.24 20.09
N ILE A 463 3.68 17.73 19.46
CA ILE A 463 5.05 17.54 19.95
C ILE A 463 5.74 18.84 20.29
N GLN A 464 5.60 19.87 19.44
CA GLN A 464 6.26 21.15 19.71
C GLN A 464 5.91 21.73 21.09
N PRO A 465 4.65 21.68 21.58
CA PRO A 465 4.32 22.19 22.91
C PRO A 465 5.02 21.44 24.06
N ILE A 466 5.29 20.14 23.89
CA ILE A 466 6.06 19.35 24.85
C ILE A 466 7.50 19.86 24.90
N LEU A 467 8.11 20.09 23.72
CA LEU A 467 9.47 20.60 23.62
C LEU A 467 9.59 22.04 24.16
N ASP A 468 8.58 22.88 23.91
CA ASP A 468 8.55 24.27 24.40
C ASP A 468 8.47 24.33 25.93
N ARG A 469 7.71 23.41 26.55
CA ARG A 469 7.60 23.34 28.01
C ARG A 469 8.88 22.82 28.66
N HIS A 470 9.48 21.80 28.07
CA HIS A 470 10.46 20.96 28.78
C HIS A 470 11.90 21.10 28.27
N CYS A 471 12.11 21.50 27.01
CA CYS A 471 13.40 21.35 26.34
C CYS A 471 14.05 22.68 25.94
N ILE A 472 13.29 23.64 25.41
CA ILE A 472 13.88 24.83 24.75
C ILE A 472 14.71 25.72 25.68
N ARG A 473 14.51 25.65 27.00
CA ARG A 473 15.33 26.38 27.99
C ARG A 473 16.83 26.11 27.84
N CYS A 474 17.19 24.89 27.46
CA CYS A 474 18.58 24.48 27.19
C CYS A 474 18.85 24.25 25.69
N HIS A 475 17.80 24.04 24.91
CA HIS A 475 17.83 23.67 23.49
C HIS A 475 17.26 24.76 22.58
N ALA A 476 17.68 26.02 22.76
CA ALA A 476 17.29 27.14 21.88
C ALA A 476 18.46 28.10 21.65
N GLY A 477 18.35 28.89 20.58
CA GLY A 477 19.30 29.94 20.21
C GLY A 477 20.40 29.48 19.25
N LYS A 478 21.28 30.40 18.83
CA LYS A 478 22.34 30.12 17.84
C LYS A 478 23.38 29.12 18.33
N THR A 479 23.63 29.08 19.64
CA THR A 479 24.57 28.17 20.30
C THR A 479 23.92 27.55 21.54
N PRO A 480 22.95 26.62 21.36
CA PRO A 480 22.22 26.03 22.48
C PRO A 480 23.17 25.28 23.42
N LYS A 481 22.97 25.41 24.73
CA LYS A 481 23.74 24.64 25.74
C LYS A 481 23.65 23.14 25.49
N GLY A 482 22.47 22.67 25.11
CA GLY A 482 22.20 21.27 24.75
C GLY A 482 22.66 20.86 23.35
N LYS A 483 23.39 21.72 22.62
CA LYS A 483 23.96 21.46 21.27
C LYS A 483 22.94 21.04 20.21
N LEU A 484 21.67 21.37 20.43
CA LEU A 484 20.51 21.06 19.59
C LEU A 484 19.51 22.20 19.72
N ASP A 485 18.94 22.65 18.61
CA ASP A 485 17.87 23.67 18.61
C ASP A 485 16.51 22.97 18.43
N LEU A 486 15.71 23.00 19.49
CA LEU A 486 14.38 22.39 19.57
C LEU A 486 13.25 23.42 19.53
N THR A 487 13.52 24.62 19.01
CA THR A 487 12.49 25.64 18.82
C THR A 487 11.53 25.31 17.68
N GLY A 488 10.29 25.79 17.81
CA GLY A 488 9.27 25.72 16.77
C GLY A 488 9.48 26.69 15.60
N GLN A 489 10.67 27.28 15.44
CA GLN A 489 10.93 28.27 14.39
C GLN A 489 10.66 27.68 12.99
N PRO A 490 9.78 28.29 12.17
CA PRO A 490 9.54 27.81 10.81
C PRO A 490 10.81 27.78 9.95
N THR A 491 11.01 26.66 9.26
CA THR A 491 12.01 26.48 8.19
C THR A 491 11.29 26.44 6.83
N THR A 492 12.01 26.13 5.74
CA THR A 492 11.42 26.06 4.39
C THR A 492 10.14 25.22 4.37
N TYR A 493 10.14 23.99 4.90
CA TYR A 493 8.96 23.11 4.85
C TYR A 493 8.46 22.64 6.21
N PHE A 494 9.19 22.87 7.30
CA PHE A 494 8.89 22.32 8.63
C PHE A 494 9.21 23.35 9.72
N CYS A 495 9.65 22.91 10.90
CA CYS A 495 10.26 23.75 11.91
C CYS A 495 11.61 23.18 12.36
N ARG A 496 12.40 24.02 13.05
CA ARG A 496 13.79 23.74 13.43
C ARG A 496 13.92 22.45 14.24
N SER A 497 13.11 22.29 15.28
CA SER A 497 13.05 21.12 16.16
C SER A 497 12.85 19.80 15.41
N TYR A 498 11.85 19.72 14.54
CA TYR A 498 11.56 18.53 13.75
C TYR A 498 12.74 18.19 12.84
N GLU A 499 13.28 19.19 12.14
CA GLU A 499 14.42 18.96 11.26
C GLU A 499 15.66 18.48 12.01
N GLU A 500 15.96 19.04 13.18
CA GLU A 500 17.06 18.61 14.04
C GLU A 500 16.88 17.17 14.54
N ILE A 501 15.69 16.82 15.04
CA ILE A 501 15.35 15.47 15.53
C ILE A 501 15.56 14.43 14.42
N MET A 502 15.06 14.72 13.22
CA MET A 502 15.12 13.83 12.07
C MET A 502 16.53 13.76 11.46
N ARG A 503 17.24 14.89 11.29
CA ARG A 503 18.62 14.91 10.76
C ARG A 503 19.59 14.18 11.68
N ARG A 504 19.43 14.32 13.00
CA ARG A 504 20.26 13.62 13.99
C ARG A 504 19.81 12.20 14.29
N LYS A 505 18.75 11.73 13.64
CA LYS A 505 18.20 10.37 13.81
C LYS A 505 17.94 10.07 15.29
N LEU A 506 17.32 11.02 16.00
CA LEU A 506 16.95 10.82 17.41
C LEU A 506 15.72 9.91 17.53
N VAL A 507 14.93 9.82 16.45
CA VAL A 507 13.83 8.86 16.29
C VAL A 507 14.15 7.89 15.16
N THR A 508 13.71 6.64 15.32
CA THR A 508 13.90 5.58 14.34
C THR A 508 12.67 5.53 13.44
N VAL A 509 12.90 5.79 12.15
CA VAL A 509 11.84 5.90 11.13
C VAL A 509 12.15 5.04 9.91
N ILE A 510 11.10 4.64 9.21
CA ILE A 510 11.16 4.05 7.88
C ILE A 510 11.10 5.15 6.83
N GLN A 511 12.13 5.22 5.99
CA GLN A 511 12.13 5.98 4.74
C GLN A 511 11.47 5.16 3.62
N GLU A 512 10.33 5.61 3.11
CA GLU A 512 9.61 4.94 2.03
C GLU A 512 10.13 5.36 0.65
N PHE A 513 10.48 6.64 0.47
CA PHE A 513 10.87 7.19 -0.82
C PHE A 513 12.21 7.93 -0.80
N GLN A 514 12.21 9.25 -0.98
CA GLN A 514 13.43 10.05 -1.03
C GLN A 514 13.96 10.38 0.37
N GLY A 515 15.27 10.45 0.48
CA GLY A 515 15.98 10.73 1.73
C GLY A 515 17.38 10.13 1.75
N PRO A 516 18.07 10.16 2.90
CA PRO A 516 19.49 9.78 3.03
C PRO A 516 19.76 8.29 2.79
N GLN A 517 18.73 7.43 2.72
CA GLN A 517 18.86 5.99 2.45
C GLN A 517 18.27 5.63 1.08
N PRO A 518 18.95 5.93 -0.05
CA PRO A 518 18.37 5.80 -1.39
C PRO A 518 17.98 4.36 -1.77
N ARG A 519 18.55 3.34 -1.12
CA ARG A 519 18.16 1.93 -1.32
C ARG A 519 16.90 1.52 -0.55
N ALA A 520 16.47 2.29 0.45
CA ALA A 520 15.31 1.94 1.29
C ALA A 520 14.03 1.82 0.46
N GLN A 521 13.83 2.74 -0.48
CA GLN A 521 12.69 2.72 -1.42
C GLN A 521 12.60 1.43 -2.25
N LYS A 522 13.70 0.66 -2.38
CA LYS A 522 13.78 -0.56 -3.20
C LYS A 522 13.83 -1.85 -2.39
N ARG A 523 14.11 -1.81 -1.09
CA ARG A 523 14.45 -3.03 -0.31
C ARG A 523 13.70 -3.16 1.00
N ASN A 524 13.07 -2.09 1.48
CA ASN A 524 12.42 -2.09 2.77
C ASN A 524 11.01 -2.71 2.69
N VAL A 525 10.95 -4.03 2.60
CA VAL A 525 9.71 -4.79 2.35
C VAL A 525 9.51 -5.94 3.33
N LYS A 526 10.62 -6.52 3.80
CA LYS A 526 10.59 -7.64 4.74
C LYS A 526 10.01 -7.20 6.08
N PRO A 527 9.25 -8.07 6.76
CA PRO A 527 8.75 -7.78 8.10
C PRO A 527 9.93 -7.57 9.03
N LEU A 528 9.74 -6.68 10.01
CA LEU A 528 10.78 -6.32 10.96
C LEU A 528 10.47 -7.01 12.29
N PRO A 529 11.50 -7.46 13.03
CA PRO A 529 11.28 -8.10 14.31
C PRO A 529 10.66 -7.12 15.31
N PRO A 530 10.00 -7.62 16.38
CA PRO A 530 9.54 -6.78 17.48
C PRO A 530 10.64 -5.84 18.00
N TYR A 531 10.26 -4.64 18.42
CA TYR A 531 11.13 -3.57 18.93
C TYR A 531 12.14 -3.01 17.93
N ALA A 532 12.09 -3.38 16.65
CA ALA A 532 13.02 -2.88 15.64
C ALA A 532 12.79 -1.41 15.23
N LEU A 533 11.61 -0.87 15.52
CA LEU A 533 11.18 0.47 15.12
C LEU A 533 10.48 1.22 16.27
N GLY A 534 10.06 2.45 15.98
CA GLY A 534 9.21 3.22 16.86
C GLY A 534 9.92 3.61 18.14
N SER A 535 9.15 3.69 19.22
CA SER A 535 9.57 4.28 20.48
C SER A 535 10.68 3.47 21.15
N HIS A 536 10.59 2.14 21.17
CA HIS A 536 11.64 1.29 21.77
C HIS A 536 12.99 1.42 21.05
N ALA A 537 12.99 1.60 19.73
CA ALA A 537 14.20 1.76 18.94
C ALA A 537 14.75 3.19 18.89
N SER A 538 14.06 4.17 19.47
CA SER A 538 14.36 5.60 19.30
C SER A 538 15.24 6.16 20.42
N LYS A 539 16.40 6.75 20.06
CA LYS A 539 17.36 7.34 21.00
C LYS A 539 16.74 8.40 21.90
N LEU A 540 15.82 9.21 21.38
CA LEU A 540 15.10 10.23 22.14
C LEU A 540 14.29 9.61 23.26
N VAL A 541 13.54 8.56 22.96
CA VAL A 541 12.71 7.84 23.92
C VAL A 541 13.60 7.13 24.95
N THR A 542 14.66 6.45 24.53
CA THR A 542 15.63 5.82 25.44
C THR A 542 16.24 6.84 26.41
N LEU A 543 16.64 8.02 25.91
CA LEU A 543 17.20 9.09 26.75
C LEU A 543 16.18 9.57 27.78
N LEU A 544 14.94 9.81 27.37
CA LEU A 544 13.90 10.31 28.25
C LEU A 544 13.47 9.28 29.31
N ARG A 545 13.40 7.97 28.97
CA ARG A 545 13.15 6.90 29.95
C ARG A 545 14.24 6.82 31.03
N LYS A 546 15.50 7.03 30.64
CA LYS A 546 16.64 7.06 31.58
C LYS A 546 16.66 8.33 32.45
N GLY A 547 15.85 9.32 32.09
CA GLY A 547 15.88 10.66 32.68
C GLY A 547 16.86 11.59 31.96
N HIS A 548 16.45 12.85 31.82
CA HIS A 548 17.29 13.90 31.25
C HIS A 548 17.27 15.15 32.15
N HIS A 549 18.25 15.24 33.04
CA HIS A 549 18.34 16.25 34.09
C HIS A 549 17.06 16.28 34.96
N LYS A 550 16.39 17.43 35.04
CA LYS A 550 15.15 17.63 35.81
C LYS A 550 13.88 17.52 34.94
N THR A 551 14.00 16.97 33.73
CA THR A 551 12.87 16.82 32.81
C THR A 551 12.03 15.63 33.22
N ALA A 552 10.74 15.84 33.47
CA ALA A 552 9.76 14.80 33.70
C ALA A 552 8.52 15.13 32.88
N LEU A 553 8.16 14.25 31.95
CA LEU A 553 6.96 14.39 31.15
C LEU A 553 5.76 13.84 31.93
N ALA A 554 4.62 14.51 31.81
CA ALA A 554 3.36 13.93 32.28
C ALA A 554 3.02 12.67 31.45
N PRO A 555 2.29 11.67 32.01
CA PRO A 555 1.96 10.44 31.30
C PRO A 555 1.32 10.67 29.91
N GLU A 556 0.44 11.67 29.78
CA GLU A 556 -0.19 12.02 28.52
C GLU A 556 0.77 12.65 27.49
N GLU A 557 1.79 13.38 27.95
CA GLU A 557 2.85 13.92 27.09
C GLU A 557 3.76 12.79 26.60
N TRP A 558 4.08 11.85 27.49
CA TRP A 558 4.82 10.63 27.16
C TRP A 558 4.12 9.83 26.07
N ILE A 559 2.85 9.50 26.28
CA ILE A 559 2.04 8.73 25.32
C ILE A 559 1.97 9.45 23.97
N ARG A 560 1.79 10.78 23.97
CA ARG A 560 1.71 11.56 22.72
C ARG A 560 3.03 11.59 21.96
N LEU A 561 4.14 11.72 22.68
CA LEU A 561 5.49 11.63 22.11
C LEU A 561 5.71 10.24 21.48
N CYS A 562 5.45 9.17 22.23
CA CYS A 562 5.61 7.81 21.75
C CYS A 562 4.71 7.50 20.56
N THR A 563 3.45 7.93 20.59
CA THR A 563 2.50 7.77 19.47
C THR A 563 3.02 8.44 18.19
N TRP A 564 3.58 9.64 18.29
CA TRP A 564 4.17 10.33 17.12
C TRP A 564 5.39 9.59 16.58
N VAL A 565 6.28 9.11 17.46
CA VAL A 565 7.45 8.31 17.07
C VAL A 565 7.01 7.01 16.38
N ASP A 566 6.10 6.26 17.01
CA ASP A 566 5.55 5.00 16.53
C ASP A 566 4.82 5.17 15.20
N ALA A 567 4.14 6.30 14.98
CA ALA A 567 3.48 6.60 13.72
C ALA A 567 4.46 6.95 12.57
N ASN A 568 5.76 6.75 12.76
CA ASN A 568 6.81 7.05 11.78
C ASN A 568 7.02 8.57 11.60
N ALA A 569 6.88 9.33 12.70
CA ALA A 569 7.19 10.75 12.83
C ALA A 569 6.58 11.70 11.77
N PRO A 570 5.24 11.70 11.56
CA PRO A 570 4.59 12.63 10.65
C PRO A 570 4.79 14.09 11.11
N TYR A 571 4.81 15.03 10.18
CA TYR A 571 4.78 16.47 10.48
C TYR A 571 3.40 17.06 10.24
N TYR A 572 2.85 16.88 9.03
CA TYR A 572 1.55 17.41 8.65
C TYR A 572 0.46 16.34 8.76
N GLY A 573 -0.62 16.67 9.46
CA GLY A 573 -1.78 15.79 9.64
C GLY A 573 -2.86 15.92 8.57
N SER A 574 -2.57 16.56 7.43
CA SER A 574 -3.51 16.70 6.31
C SER A 574 -2.74 16.95 5.01
N TYR A 575 -3.35 16.64 3.87
CA TYR A 575 -2.80 16.98 2.56
C TYR A 575 -3.06 18.44 2.17
N PHE A 576 -3.96 19.16 2.85
CA PHE A 576 -4.34 20.54 2.51
C PHE A 576 -3.44 21.58 3.21
N GLY A 577 -3.28 22.76 2.58
CA GLY A 577 -2.48 23.88 3.11
C GLY A 577 -1.09 24.02 2.50
N ARG A 578 -0.66 25.26 2.26
CA ARG A 578 0.68 25.60 1.73
C ARG A 578 1.78 25.25 2.74
N ARG A 579 2.92 24.70 2.31
CA ARG A 579 3.99 24.23 3.21
C ARG A 579 5.24 25.11 3.19
N ASN A 580 5.58 25.68 2.05
CA ASN A 580 6.79 26.43 1.82
C ASN A 580 6.73 27.80 2.52
N LEU A 581 7.79 28.14 3.24
CA LEU A 581 7.93 29.40 3.99
C LEU A 581 7.72 30.66 3.14
N ILE A 582 7.91 30.59 1.82
CA ILE A 582 7.58 31.71 0.92
C ILE A 582 6.11 32.12 0.99
N TYR A 583 5.23 31.22 1.46
CA TYR A 583 3.80 31.46 1.60
C TYR A 583 3.38 31.86 3.02
N ARG A 584 4.31 32.20 3.90
CA ARG A 584 4.02 32.48 5.33
C ARG A 584 2.90 33.49 5.60
N ASP A 585 2.70 34.43 4.68
CA ASP A 585 1.71 35.50 4.78
C ASP A 585 0.36 35.11 4.14
N HIS A 586 0.27 33.91 3.56
CA HIS A 586 -0.96 33.40 2.94
C HIS A 586 -1.91 32.79 4.00
N PRO A 587 -3.24 33.03 3.95
CA PRO A 587 -4.21 32.53 4.93
C PRO A 587 -4.32 31.00 5.11
N ASP A 588 -3.69 30.23 4.23
CA ASP A 588 -3.70 28.76 4.26
C ASP A 588 -2.29 28.17 4.44
N PHE A 589 -1.35 28.99 4.89
CA PHE A 589 -0.02 28.53 5.26
C PHE A 589 -0.11 27.65 6.50
N ARG A 590 0.25 26.37 6.34
CA ARG A 590 0.37 25.37 7.41
C ARG A 590 -0.81 25.39 8.42
N PRO A 591 -2.06 25.22 7.95
CA PRO A 591 -3.21 25.27 8.82
C PRO A 591 -3.19 24.08 9.78
N VAL A 592 -3.75 24.28 10.97
CA VAL A 592 -4.07 23.18 11.88
C VAL A 592 -5.12 22.29 11.21
N PRO A 593 -4.87 20.98 11.08
CA PRO A 593 -5.80 20.09 10.39
C PRO A 593 -7.04 19.82 11.24
N THR A 594 -8.22 19.80 10.61
CA THR A 594 -9.41 19.18 11.17
C THR A 594 -9.41 17.68 10.86
N LEU A 595 -10.28 16.90 11.50
CA LEU A 595 -10.42 15.48 11.17
C LEU A 595 -10.90 15.28 9.73
N GLU A 596 -11.86 16.09 9.26
CA GLU A 596 -12.37 16.02 7.89
C GLU A 596 -11.24 16.25 6.88
N ALA A 597 -10.43 17.30 7.10
CA ALA A 597 -9.28 17.62 6.25
C ALA A 597 -8.18 16.55 6.32
N ALA A 598 -8.03 15.88 7.45
CA ALA A 598 -7.12 14.75 7.61
C ALA A 598 -7.62 13.51 6.86
N SER A 599 -8.94 13.31 6.78
CA SER A 599 -9.61 12.21 6.08
C SER A 599 -9.85 12.49 4.59
N GLY A 600 -9.19 13.49 4.00
CA GLY A 600 -9.27 13.78 2.57
C GLY A 600 -10.46 14.65 2.13
N ILE A 601 -11.25 15.18 3.05
CA ILE A 601 -12.35 16.09 2.73
C ILE A 601 -11.80 17.52 2.62
N PRO A 602 -11.94 18.22 1.49
CA PRO A 602 -11.39 19.56 1.33
C PRO A 602 -12.05 20.56 2.29
N PRO A 603 -11.28 21.40 3.01
CA PRO A 603 -11.85 22.51 3.77
C PRO A 603 -12.63 23.44 2.84
N LYS A 604 -13.67 24.14 3.33
CA LYS A 604 -14.55 25.01 2.50
C LYS A 604 -13.82 25.97 1.55
N ARG A 605 -12.66 26.49 1.94
CA ARG A 605 -11.81 27.39 1.12
C ARG A 605 -11.10 26.70 -0.07
N TYR A 606 -11.18 25.38 -0.16
CA TYR A 606 -10.67 24.53 -1.26
C TYR A 606 -11.80 23.81 -2.00
N ALA A 607 -13.05 24.02 -1.62
CA ALA A 607 -14.18 23.51 -2.39
C ALA A 607 -14.20 24.21 -3.76
N PRO A 608 -14.44 23.48 -4.86
CA PRO A 608 -14.48 24.04 -6.21
C PRO A 608 -15.44 25.22 -6.36
#